data_AF-A0A7C5QBL0-F1
#
_entry.id   AF-A0A7C5QBL0-F1
#
_cell.length_a   1.000
_cell.length_b   1.000
_cell.length_c   1.000
_cell.angle_alpha   90.00
_cell.angle_beta   90.00
_cell.angle_gamma   90.00
#
_symmetry.space_group_name_H-M   'P 1'
#
loop_
_entity.id
_entity.type
_entity.pdbx_description
1 polymer ?
#
loop_
_entity_poly.entity_id
_entity_poly.type
_entity_poly.pdbx_seq_one_letter_code
_entity_poly.pdbx_strand_id
1 'polypeptide(L)'
;MNDHNLTEEQLADYLEGQGSSLDRFKEDARKSVADQLTVEAVRSAVAGEIDPTDDQLEAYFEENRDRYDTEEEVRASHILVKTEEEAQAILDELADGADFATLASERSLDTGSAANGGDLGWFKRGQMVKPFEDAAFSLKVGETSGVVATDYGYHIIRVTDRKEATYPELADVIDRVRSDITDEITSERFRAWYEEAYDNSTTSVADPLLAAIRTQQEDPDAGLAALERLKEEGSVDEPYLSFIIGFAYEKKMNDAISRRKNLEEEGSDNPSAEEQIAALDEEIEQARERALAAYQEALSEHEGDAEIEERIETVKPQIPSEETE
;
A
#
# COMPACT_ATOMS: atom_id res chain seq x y z
N MET A 1 -4.52 14.29 15.69
CA MET A 1 -5.98 14.11 15.89
C MET A 1 -6.65 15.40 15.48
N ASN A 2 -7.53 15.37 14.48
CA ASN A 2 -8.30 16.55 14.10
C ASN A 2 -9.35 16.80 15.19
N ASP A 3 -9.26 17.96 15.85
CA ASP A 3 -10.23 18.35 16.85
C ASP A 3 -11.49 18.85 16.14
N HIS A 4 -12.55 18.04 16.18
CA HIS A 4 -13.81 18.34 15.51
C HIS A 4 -14.63 19.40 16.23
N ASN A 5 -14.20 19.86 17.42
CA ASN A 5 -14.81 20.93 18.21
C ASN A 5 -16.34 20.77 18.38
N LEU A 6 -16.80 19.52 18.51
CA LEU A 6 -18.21 19.18 18.73
C LEU A 6 -18.49 19.12 20.23
N THR A 7 -19.65 19.62 20.64
CA THR A 7 -20.16 19.38 21.99
C THR A 7 -20.65 17.93 22.13
N GLU A 8 -20.77 17.46 23.37
CA GLU A 8 -21.31 16.12 23.66
C GLU A 8 -22.76 15.96 23.15
N GLU A 9 -23.56 17.02 23.20
CA GLU A 9 -24.92 17.07 22.64
C GLU A 9 -24.91 16.95 21.11
N GLN A 10 -24.05 17.72 20.43
CA GLN A 10 -23.90 17.62 18.97
C GLN A 10 -23.41 16.24 18.53
N LEU A 11 -22.52 15.62 19.31
CA LEU A 11 -22.07 14.25 19.06
C LEU A 11 -23.20 13.23 19.29
N ALA A 12 -24.02 13.42 20.33
CA ALA A 12 -25.16 12.55 20.60
C ALA A 12 -26.18 12.61 19.45
N ASP A 13 -26.60 13.81 19.03
CA ASP A 13 -27.53 14.01 17.92
C ASP A 13 -27.00 13.40 16.61
N TYR A 14 -25.70 13.58 16.35
CA TYR A 14 -25.04 12.97 15.19
C TYR A 14 -25.08 11.44 15.23
N LEU A 15 -24.73 10.84 16.37
CA LEU A 15 -24.72 9.38 16.56
C LEU A 15 -26.13 8.80 16.45
N GLU A 16 -27.15 9.47 16.98
CA GLU A 16 -28.56 9.06 16.84
C GLU A 16 -29.00 9.08 15.37
N GLY A 17 -28.58 10.10 14.60
CA GLY A 17 -28.81 10.16 13.15
C GLY A 17 -28.17 9.00 12.37
N GLN A 18 -27.15 8.34 12.95
CA GLN A 18 -26.51 7.13 12.40
C GLN A 18 -27.02 5.82 13.01
N GLY A 19 -28.03 5.86 13.87
CA GLY A 19 -28.58 4.68 14.54
C GLY A 19 -27.71 4.13 15.68
N SER A 20 -26.82 4.95 16.24
CA SER A 20 -26.00 4.65 17.43
C SER A 20 -26.39 5.53 18.61
N SER A 21 -25.68 5.41 19.73
CA SER A 21 -25.86 6.27 20.90
C SER A 21 -24.53 6.71 21.48
N LEU A 22 -24.55 7.84 22.19
CA LEU A 22 -23.38 8.33 22.90
C LEU A 22 -22.83 7.32 23.92
N ASP A 23 -23.71 6.59 24.60
CA ASP A 23 -23.31 5.57 25.59
C ASP A 23 -22.57 4.41 24.93
N ARG A 24 -23.09 3.91 23.80
CA ARG A 24 -22.42 2.86 23.02
C ARG A 24 -21.07 3.34 22.50
N PHE A 25 -21.02 4.56 21.95
CA PHE A 25 -19.75 5.16 21.52
C PHE A 25 -18.73 5.24 22.66
N LYS A 26 -19.13 5.69 23.85
CA LYS A 26 -18.25 5.74 25.02
C LYS A 26 -17.80 4.35 25.47
N GLU A 27 -18.66 3.35 25.39
CA GLU A 27 -18.30 1.96 25.70
C GLU A 27 -17.26 1.42 24.71
N ASP A 28 -17.51 1.58 23.41
CA ASP A 28 -16.59 1.16 22.35
C ASP A 28 -15.24 1.89 22.45
N ALA A 29 -15.26 3.20 22.73
CA ALA A 29 -14.05 3.99 22.94
C ALA A 29 -13.26 3.51 24.17
N ARG A 30 -13.92 3.21 25.29
CA ARG A 30 -13.25 2.66 26.48
C ARG A 30 -12.63 1.31 26.18
N LYS A 31 -13.35 0.43 25.47
CA LYS A 31 -12.83 -0.87 25.06
C LYS A 31 -11.62 -0.72 24.16
N SER A 32 -11.72 0.12 23.13
CA SER A 32 -10.61 0.40 22.20
C SER A 32 -9.36 0.93 22.92
N VAL A 33 -9.52 1.88 23.86
CA VAL A 33 -8.41 2.38 24.67
C VAL A 33 -7.85 1.30 25.59
N ALA A 34 -8.71 0.49 26.23
CA ALA A 34 -8.27 -0.61 27.09
C ALA A 34 -7.48 -1.67 26.29
N ASP A 35 -7.95 -2.02 25.09
CA ASP A 35 -7.27 -2.94 24.19
C ASP A 35 -5.92 -2.37 23.74
N GLN A 36 -5.86 -1.09 23.37
CA GLN A 36 -4.61 -0.41 23.02
C GLN A 36 -3.60 -0.44 24.18
N LEU A 37 -4.02 -0.05 25.38
CA LEU A 37 -3.16 -0.06 26.57
C LEU A 37 -2.72 -1.47 26.94
N THR A 38 -3.57 -2.47 26.72
CA THR A 38 -3.22 -3.88 26.93
C THR A 38 -2.13 -4.32 25.96
N VAL A 39 -2.27 -4.01 24.67
CA VAL A 39 -1.26 -4.32 23.66
C VAL A 39 0.05 -3.61 23.96
N GLU A 40 0.02 -2.33 24.35
CA GLU A 40 1.21 -1.56 24.73
C GLU A 40 1.90 -2.17 25.96
N ALA A 41 1.13 -2.54 26.99
CA ALA A 41 1.66 -3.18 28.19
C ALA A 41 2.29 -4.55 27.88
N VAL A 42 1.65 -5.36 27.02
CA VAL A 42 2.22 -6.64 26.57
C VAL A 42 3.50 -6.40 25.77
N ARG A 43 3.48 -5.46 24.82
CA ARG A 43 4.66 -5.12 24.01
C ARG A 43 5.82 -4.69 24.88
N SER A 44 5.59 -3.81 25.85
CA SER A 44 6.60 -3.39 26.82
C SER A 44 7.10 -4.55 27.69
N ALA A 45 6.21 -5.41 28.19
CA ALA A 45 6.59 -6.55 29.03
C ALA A 45 7.41 -7.60 28.26
N VAL A 46 7.06 -7.86 26.99
CA VAL A 46 7.76 -8.79 26.09
C VAL A 46 9.11 -8.24 25.66
N ALA A 47 9.15 -6.96 25.27
CA ALA A 47 10.38 -6.31 24.90
C ALA A 47 11.36 -6.22 26.09
N GLY A 48 10.85 -6.06 27.31
CA GLY A 48 11.66 -5.94 28.51
C GLY A 48 12.49 -4.65 28.54
N GLU A 49 13.55 -4.65 29.36
CA GLU A 49 14.50 -3.53 29.38
C GLU A 49 15.35 -3.54 28.10
N ILE A 50 15.43 -2.38 27.46
CA ILE A 50 16.26 -2.13 26.28
C ILE A 50 17.10 -0.90 26.59
N ASP A 51 18.40 -1.11 26.71
CA ASP A 51 19.40 -0.05 26.87
C ASP A 51 20.52 -0.30 25.85
N PRO A 52 20.42 0.30 24.65
CA PRO A 52 21.41 0.14 23.60
C PRO A 52 22.76 0.71 24.04
N THR A 53 23.82 -0.07 23.87
CA THR A 53 25.21 0.37 24.13
C THR A 53 25.64 1.46 23.16
N ASP A 54 26.66 2.24 23.53
CA ASP A 54 27.22 3.29 22.65
C ASP A 54 27.63 2.72 21.28
N ASP A 55 28.26 1.54 21.25
CA ASP A 55 28.65 0.85 20.00
C ASP A 55 27.43 0.51 19.12
N GLN A 56 26.29 0.15 19.73
CA GLN A 56 25.05 -0.14 19.00
C GLN A 56 24.40 1.14 18.46
N LEU A 57 24.48 2.24 19.21
CA LEU A 57 23.98 3.55 18.76
C LEU A 57 24.82 4.07 17.58
N GLU A 58 26.14 3.91 17.63
CA GLU A 58 27.05 4.28 16.55
C GLU A 58 26.77 3.46 15.29
N ALA A 59 26.75 2.12 15.40
CA ALA A 59 26.48 1.25 14.27
C ALA A 59 25.11 1.54 13.64
N TYR A 60 24.07 1.67 14.46
CA TYR A 60 22.72 1.97 13.97
C TYR A 60 22.66 3.34 13.28
N PHE A 61 23.29 4.37 13.84
CA PHE A 61 23.34 5.70 13.22
C PHE A 61 24.08 5.67 11.87
N GLU A 62 25.20 4.98 11.77
CA GLU A 62 25.97 4.85 10.53
C GLU A 62 25.18 4.13 9.44
N GLU A 63 24.51 3.03 9.79
CA GLU A 63 23.67 2.24 8.87
C GLU A 63 22.39 3.00 8.43
N ASN A 64 21.95 3.98 9.23
CA ASN A 64 20.69 4.71 9.04
C ASN A 64 20.89 6.22 8.81
N ARG A 65 22.09 6.67 8.39
CA ARG A 65 22.45 8.10 8.34
C ARG A 65 21.44 8.97 7.59
N ASP A 66 20.95 8.48 6.46
CA ASP A 66 19.98 9.17 5.61
C ASP A 66 18.65 9.50 6.35
N ARG A 67 18.30 8.79 7.43
CA ARG A 67 17.08 9.06 8.23
C ARG A 67 17.23 10.31 9.12
N TYR A 68 18.45 10.74 9.35
CA TYR A 68 18.81 11.88 10.21
C TYR A 68 19.22 13.11 9.41
N ASP A 69 19.68 12.90 8.19
CA ASP A 69 20.01 13.97 7.27
C ASP A 69 18.76 14.79 6.90
N THR A 70 18.93 16.10 6.81
CA THR A 70 17.94 16.98 6.22
C THR A 70 18.48 17.47 4.90
N GLU A 71 17.73 17.23 3.82
CA GLU A 71 18.09 17.73 2.50
C GLU A 71 17.92 19.26 2.42
N GLU A 72 18.69 19.87 1.53
CA GLU A 72 18.57 21.28 1.21
C GLU A 72 17.19 21.57 0.59
N GLU A 73 16.53 22.64 1.06
CA GLU A 73 15.28 23.15 0.49
C GLU A 73 15.44 24.64 0.13
N VAL A 74 14.84 25.04 -0.98
CA VAL A 74 14.70 26.46 -1.33
C VAL A 74 13.23 26.82 -1.47
N ARG A 75 12.88 28.04 -1.08
CA ARG A 75 11.61 28.67 -1.47
C ARG A 75 11.89 29.66 -2.57
N ALA A 76 11.17 29.56 -3.68
CA ALA A 76 11.36 30.48 -4.80
C ALA A 76 10.03 30.95 -5.38
N SER A 77 10.06 32.15 -5.95
CA SER A 77 9.03 32.67 -6.84
C SER A 77 9.53 32.61 -8.28
N HIS A 78 8.63 32.46 -9.24
CA HIS A 78 9.00 32.51 -10.66
C HIS A 78 8.03 33.30 -11.53
N ILE A 79 8.51 33.68 -12.71
CA ILE A 79 7.72 34.23 -13.80
C ILE A 79 8.02 33.38 -15.04
N LEU A 80 6.99 32.76 -15.62
CA LEU A 80 7.09 31.95 -16.83
C LEU A 80 6.54 32.73 -18.02
N VAL A 81 7.30 32.84 -19.11
CA VAL A 81 6.86 33.48 -20.36
C VAL A 81 7.22 32.63 -21.57
N LYS A 82 6.63 32.97 -22.73
CA LYS A 82 6.73 32.11 -23.91
C LYS A 82 8.03 32.33 -24.66
N THR A 83 8.56 33.54 -24.65
CA THR A 83 9.77 33.88 -25.42
C THR A 83 10.87 34.48 -24.55
N GLU A 84 12.11 34.36 -25.02
CA GLU A 84 13.29 34.91 -24.34
C GLU A 84 13.21 36.44 -24.28
N GLU A 85 12.66 37.08 -25.32
CA GLU A 85 12.50 38.53 -25.37
C GLU A 85 11.52 39.05 -24.30
N GLU A 86 10.43 38.31 -24.05
CA GLU A 86 9.51 38.62 -22.95
C GLU A 86 10.22 38.51 -21.59
N ALA A 87 11.05 37.48 -21.41
CA ALA A 87 11.78 37.27 -20.17
C ALA A 87 12.83 38.37 -19.96
N GLN A 88 13.53 38.77 -21.02
CA GLN A 88 14.52 39.83 -20.96
C GLN A 88 13.88 41.19 -20.63
N ALA A 89 12.71 41.50 -21.20
CA ALA A 89 11.98 42.72 -20.88
C ALA A 89 11.60 42.78 -19.39
N ILE A 90 11.16 41.66 -18.82
CA ILE A 90 10.83 41.57 -17.39
C ILE A 90 12.08 41.75 -16.52
N LEU A 91 13.23 41.19 -16.91
CA LEU A 91 14.49 41.42 -16.20
C LEU A 91 14.91 42.90 -16.20
N ASP A 92 14.71 43.58 -17.32
CA ASP A 92 15.00 45.01 -17.43
C ASP A 92 14.08 45.84 -16.52
N GLU A 93 12.78 45.52 -16.48
CA GLU A 93 11.82 46.17 -15.55
C GLU A 93 12.15 45.90 -14.08
N LEU A 94 12.58 44.69 -13.74
CA LEU A 94 13.04 44.34 -12.39
C LEU A 94 14.32 45.11 -12.02
N ALA A 95 15.24 45.32 -12.96
CA ALA A 95 16.44 46.12 -12.76
C ALA A 95 16.11 47.60 -12.53
N ASP A 96 15.05 48.11 -13.14
CA ASP A 96 14.51 49.46 -12.94
C ASP A 96 13.69 49.61 -11.64
N GLY A 97 13.50 48.53 -10.88
CA GLY A 97 12.88 48.53 -9.55
C GLY A 97 11.40 48.15 -9.52
N ALA A 98 10.88 47.52 -10.57
CA ALA A 98 9.54 46.93 -10.54
C ALA A 98 9.42 45.81 -9.49
N ASP A 99 8.21 45.63 -8.95
CA ASP A 99 7.92 44.56 -8.00
C ASP A 99 7.72 43.22 -8.71
N PHE A 100 8.50 42.22 -8.31
CA PHE A 100 8.46 40.87 -8.92
C PHE A 100 7.10 40.19 -8.77
N ALA A 101 6.45 40.31 -7.60
CA ALA A 101 5.16 39.65 -7.38
C ALA A 101 4.07 40.24 -8.29
N THR A 102 4.12 41.56 -8.50
CA THR A 102 3.27 42.27 -9.46
C THR A 102 3.51 41.77 -10.88
N LEU A 103 4.76 41.73 -11.34
CA LEU A 103 5.10 41.22 -12.68
C LEU A 103 4.72 39.75 -12.85
N ALA A 104 4.92 38.91 -11.83
CA ALA A 104 4.47 37.53 -11.84
C ALA A 104 2.96 37.41 -12.01
N SER A 105 2.18 38.19 -11.25
CA SER A 105 0.72 38.17 -11.33
C SER A 105 0.18 38.68 -12.67
N GLU A 106 0.88 39.61 -13.32
CA GLU A 106 0.41 40.21 -14.58
C GLU A 106 0.89 39.47 -15.83
N ARG A 107 2.06 38.81 -15.77
CA ARG A 107 2.77 38.34 -16.96
C ARG A 107 3.09 36.86 -16.97
N SER A 108 3.07 36.18 -15.82
CA SER A 108 3.40 34.76 -15.79
C SER A 108 2.31 33.93 -16.47
N LEU A 109 2.74 32.99 -17.31
CA LEU A 109 1.90 31.95 -17.92
C LEU A 109 1.57 30.83 -16.93
N ASP A 110 2.30 30.72 -15.81
CA ASP A 110 1.94 29.81 -14.74
C ASP A 110 0.82 30.41 -13.87
N THR A 111 -0.42 30.08 -14.22
CA THR A 111 -1.61 30.56 -13.52
C THR A 111 -1.74 30.02 -12.09
N GLY A 112 -1.04 28.93 -11.76
CA GLY A 112 -1.07 28.32 -10.43
C GLY A 112 -0.35 29.16 -9.38
N SER A 113 0.82 29.70 -9.73
CA SER A 113 1.62 30.55 -8.84
C SER A 113 1.43 32.05 -9.07
N ALA A 114 1.04 32.49 -10.27
CA ALA A 114 0.91 33.91 -10.63
C ALA A 114 0.07 34.71 -9.63
N ALA A 115 -1.08 34.18 -9.22
CA ALA A 115 -1.99 34.86 -8.29
C ALA A 115 -1.38 35.09 -6.90
N ASN A 116 -0.34 34.33 -6.54
CA ASN A 116 0.41 34.45 -5.29
C ASN A 116 1.81 35.07 -5.52
N GLY A 117 1.94 35.91 -6.55
CA GLY A 117 3.22 36.58 -6.85
C GLY A 117 4.30 35.65 -7.38
N GLY A 118 3.90 34.52 -7.97
CA GLY A 118 4.79 33.51 -8.52
C GLY A 118 5.37 32.53 -7.50
N ASP A 119 4.95 32.58 -6.23
CA ASP A 119 5.47 31.70 -5.16
C ASP A 119 5.15 30.23 -5.40
N LEU A 120 6.19 29.40 -5.42
CA LEU A 120 6.12 27.95 -5.60
C LEU A 120 6.15 27.19 -4.27
N GLY A 121 6.35 27.87 -3.15
CA GLY A 121 6.59 27.22 -1.86
C GLY A 121 7.98 26.59 -1.76
N TRP A 122 8.16 25.72 -0.78
CA TRP A 122 9.42 25.01 -0.52
C TRP A 122 9.56 23.80 -1.44
N PHE A 123 10.73 23.63 -2.04
CA PHE A 123 11.04 22.44 -2.80
C PHE A 123 12.49 21.99 -2.60
N LYS A 124 12.67 20.68 -2.75
CA LYS A 124 13.93 19.95 -2.73
C LYS A 124 14.45 19.72 -4.15
N ARG A 125 15.69 19.26 -4.26
CA ARG A 125 16.21 18.71 -5.51
C ARG A 125 15.39 17.50 -5.95
N GLY A 126 15.25 17.30 -7.25
CA GLY A 126 14.41 16.30 -7.90
C GLY A 126 12.94 16.71 -8.11
N GLN A 127 12.49 17.84 -7.55
CA GLN A 127 11.07 18.25 -7.63
C GLN A 127 10.78 19.24 -8.76
N MET A 128 11.80 19.86 -9.35
CA MET A 128 11.68 20.81 -10.46
C MET A 128 12.48 20.30 -11.67
N VAL A 129 12.15 20.78 -12.87
CA VAL A 129 12.95 20.45 -14.07
C VAL A 129 14.39 20.93 -13.91
N LYS A 130 15.34 20.13 -14.41
CA LYS A 130 16.76 20.29 -14.10
C LYS A 130 17.32 21.72 -14.30
N PRO A 131 17.03 22.43 -15.41
CA PRO A 131 17.54 23.78 -15.59
C PRO A 131 16.97 24.79 -14.59
N PHE A 132 15.69 24.64 -14.21
CA PHE A 132 15.04 25.48 -13.20
C PHE A 132 15.65 25.24 -11.82
N GLU A 133 15.77 23.97 -11.43
CA GLU A 133 16.39 23.56 -10.17
C GLU A 133 17.82 24.09 -10.04
N ASP A 134 18.67 23.85 -11.04
CA ASP A 134 20.08 24.25 -11.00
C ASP A 134 20.22 25.77 -10.84
N ALA A 135 19.37 26.54 -11.53
CA ALA A 135 19.30 27.98 -11.35
C ALA A 135 18.82 28.35 -9.94
N ALA A 136 17.67 27.85 -9.49
CA ALA A 136 17.10 28.17 -8.17
C ALA A 136 18.09 27.86 -7.03
N PHE A 137 18.70 26.68 -7.05
CA PHE A 137 19.61 26.27 -5.98
C PHE A 137 20.97 26.98 -6.01
N SER A 138 21.37 27.61 -7.13
CA SER A 138 22.61 28.40 -7.21
C SER A 138 22.47 29.85 -6.74
N LEU A 139 21.24 30.37 -6.66
CA LEU A 139 20.92 31.73 -6.23
C LEU A 139 20.98 31.91 -4.72
N LYS A 140 21.39 33.09 -4.26
CA LYS A 140 21.27 33.47 -2.84
C LYS A 140 19.84 33.92 -2.51
N VAL A 141 19.48 33.88 -1.23
CA VAL A 141 18.20 34.44 -0.75
C VAL A 141 18.11 35.92 -1.12
N GLY A 142 17.02 36.28 -1.80
CA GLY A 142 16.74 37.61 -2.35
C GLY A 142 17.27 37.84 -3.77
N GLU A 143 18.04 36.91 -4.34
CA GLU A 143 18.62 37.04 -5.67
C GLU A 143 17.64 36.58 -6.77
N THR A 144 17.71 37.23 -7.93
CA THR A 144 16.94 36.90 -9.13
C THR A 144 17.87 36.33 -10.20
N SER A 145 17.46 35.24 -10.87
CA SER A 145 18.21 34.63 -11.97
C SER A 145 18.24 35.52 -13.21
N GLY A 146 19.12 35.18 -14.15
CA GLY A 146 18.91 35.52 -15.56
C GLY A 146 17.76 34.71 -16.18
N VAL A 147 17.66 34.72 -17.51
CA VAL A 147 16.66 33.91 -18.22
C VAL A 147 17.05 32.44 -18.15
N VAL A 148 16.12 31.59 -17.69
CA VAL A 148 16.31 30.14 -17.58
C VAL A 148 15.36 29.45 -18.55
N ALA A 149 15.89 28.82 -19.59
CA ALA A 149 15.09 28.09 -20.57
C ALA A 149 14.78 26.66 -20.08
N THR A 150 13.52 26.25 -20.22
CA THR A 150 13.06 24.87 -20.00
C THR A 150 12.11 24.44 -21.11
N ASP A 151 11.64 23.20 -21.08
CA ASP A 151 10.62 22.70 -22.01
C ASP A 151 9.26 23.40 -21.88
N TYR A 152 9.04 24.16 -20.79
CA TYR A 152 7.81 24.91 -20.54
C TYR A 152 7.86 26.37 -21.02
N GLY A 153 9.04 26.85 -21.40
CA GLY A 153 9.27 28.25 -21.79
C GLY A 153 10.47 28.86 -21.08
N TYR A 154 10.41 30.16 -20.84
CA TYR A 154 11.49 30.93 -20.25
C TYR A 154 11.08 31.40 -18.86
N HIS A 155 11.94 31.15 -17.89
CA HIS A 155 11.70 31.44 -16.48
C HIS A 155 12.63 32.54 -15.98
N ILE A 156 12.11 33.35 -15.07
CA ILE A 156 12.87 34.22 -14.19
C ILE A 156 12.55 33.77 -12.78
N ILE A 157 13.59 33.48 -12.00
CA ILE A 157 13.46 32.81 -10.70
C ILE A 157 14.01 33.74 -9.63
N ARG A 158 13.32 33.87 -8.50
CA ARG A 158 13.80 34.60 -7.34
C ARG A 158 13.72 33.72 -6.10
N VAL A 159 14.85 33.46 -5.45
CA VAL A 159 14.86 32.69 -4.20
C VAL A 159 14.44 33.62 -3.06
N THR A 160 13.43 33.22 -2.31
CA THR A 160 12.87 34.00 -1.20
C THR A 160 13.31 33.49 0.16
N ASP A 161 13.68 32.21 0.26
CA ASP A 161 14.21 31.60 1.48
C ASP A 161 15.02 30.32 1.18
N ARG A 162 15.86 29.88 2.12
CA ARG A 162 16.69 28.67 1.99
C ARG A 162 16.85 27.96 3.33
N LYS A 163 16.73 26.63 3.31
CA LYS A 163 17.16 25.73 4.38
C LYS A 163 18.33 24.92 3.88
N GLU A 164 19.47 25.06 4.55
CA GLU A 164 20.67 24.31 4.25
C GLU A 164 20.46 22.83 4.55
N ALA A 165 21.16 21.97 3.80
CA ALA A 165 21.24 20.57 4.18
C ALA A 165 21.94 20.44 5.54
N THR A 166 21.43 19.56 6.40
CA THR A 166 22.07 19.23 7.68
C THR A 166 22.43 17.77 7.69
N TYR A 167 23.66 17.51 8.12
CA TYR A 167 24.22 16.17 8.30
C TYR A 167 24.64 16.08 9.77
N PRO A 168 23.69 15.85 10.69
CA PRO A 168 23.99 15.85 12.12
C PRO A 168 25.02 14.75 12.43
N GLU A 169 25.86 14.97 13.43
CA GLU A 169 26.66 13.88 14.00
C GLU A 169 25.81 13.12 15.03
N LEU A 170 26.21 11.89 15.38
CA LEU A 170 25.48 11.07 16.37
C LEU A 170 25.16 11.87 17.64
N ALA A 171 26.10 12.66 18.14
CA ALA A 171 25.92 13.46 19.35
C ALA A 171 24.77 14.48 19.26
N ASP A 172 24.46 14.98 18.06
CA ASP A 172 23.38 15.95 17.83
C ASP A 172 22.00 15.28 17.85
N VAL A 173 21.93 13.98 17.58
CA VAL A 173 20.68 13.21 17.43
C VAL A 173 20.59 11.98 18.33
N ILE A 174 21.48 11.81 19.30
CA ILE A 174 21.64 10.56 20.08
C ILE A 174 20.34 10.10 20.76
N ASP A 175 19.51 11.01 21.26
CA ASP A 175 18.23 10.66 21.89
C ASP A 175 17.22 10.13 20.87
N ARG A 176 17.23 10.69 19.65
CA ARG A 176 16.40 10.20 18.54
C ARG A 176 16.90 8.84 18.06
N VAL A 177 18.21 8.68 17.87
CA VAL A 177 18.84 7.39 17.51
C VAL A 177 18.48 6.32 18.55
N ARG A 178 18.61 6.63 19.84
CA ARG A 178 18.24 5.73 20.93
C ARG A 178 16.77 5.34 20.89
N SER A 179 15.87 6.28 20.63
CA SER A 179 14.44 5.98 20.45
C SER A 179 14.22 5.03 19.27
N ASP A 180 14.80 5.35 18.12
CA ASP A 180 14.59 4.59 16.88
C ASP A 180 15.08 3.14 17.02
N ILE A 181 16.31 2.91 17.52
CA ILE A 181 16.83 1.55 17.73
C ILE A 181 16.04 0.80 18.82
N THR A 182 15.56 1.51 19.85
CA THR A 182 14.73 0.89 20.90
C THR A 182 13.40 0.43 20.34
N ASP A 183 12.76 1.22 19.48
CA ASP A 183 11.51 0.87 18.80
C ASP A 183 11.70 -0.31 17.85
N GLU A 184 12.84 -0.37 17.15
CA GLU A 184 13.18 -1.50 16.27
C GLU A 184 13.37 -2.79 17.07
N ILE A 185 14.23 -2.78 18.10
CA ILE A 185 14.45 -3.93 18.99
C ILE A 185 13.14 -4.39 19.64
N THR A 186 12.31 -3.44 20.08
CA THR A 186 10.98 -3.73 20.66
C THR A 186 10.10 -4.45 19.65
N SER A 187 10.06 -3.97 18.41
CA SER A 187 9.27 -4.55 17.33
C SER A 187 9.73 -5.97 16.98
N GLU A 188 11.04 -6.19 16.91
CA GLU A 188 11.62 -7.51 16.64
C GLU A 188 11.32 -8.51 17.76
N ARG A 189 11.56 -8.13 19.02
CA ARG A 189 11.25 -8.98 20.19
C ARG A 189 9.78 -9.34 20.25
N PHE A 190 8.91 -8.34 20.04
CA PHE A 190 7.46 -8.56 20.05
C PHE A 190 7.02 -9.49 18.91
N ARG A 191 7.53 -9.29 17.69
CA ARG A 191 7.22 -10.16 16.54
C ARG A 191 7.62 -11.61 16.81
N ALA A 192 8.85 -11.84 17.28
CA ALA A 192 9.34 -13.18 17.59
C ALA A 192 8.49 -13.87 18.67
N TRP A 193 8.15 -13.16 19.74
CA TRP A 193 7.25 -13.66 20.76
C TRP A 193 5.84 -13.95 20.23
N TYR A 194 5.30 -13.06 19.38
CA TYR A 194 3.98 -13.22 18.82
C TYR A 194 3.91 -14.46 17.92
N GLU A 195 4.90 -14.68 17.05
CA GLU A 195 5.02 -15.87 16.22
C GLU A 195 5.05 -17.15 17.08
N GLU A 196 5.90 -17.19 18.11
CA GLU A 196 5.95 -18.32 19.04
C GLU A 196 4.63 -18.53 19.79
N ALA A 197 4.00 -17.46 20.28
CA ALA A 197 2.73 -17.54 20.99
C ALA A 197 1.59 -18.01 20.07
N TYR A 198 1.59 -17.56 18.82
CA TYR A 198 0.62 -17.95 17.80
C TYR A 198 0.80 -19.42 17.43
N ASP A 199 2.03 -19.88 17.15
CA ASP A 199 2.33 -21.26 16.78
C ASP A 199 2.02 -22.26 17.92
N ASN A 200 2.24 -21.84 19.17
CA ASN A 200 1.89 -22.65 20.35
C ASN A 200 0.41 -22.52 20.75
N SER A 201 -0.36 -21.63 20.12
CA SER A 201 -1.78 -21.49 20.41
C SER A 201 -2.56 -22.66 19.82
N THR A 202 -3.43 -23.28 20.62
CA THR A 202 -4.47 -24.14 20.06
C THR A 202 -5.62 -23.26 19.60
N THR A 203 -5.55 -22.77 18.37
CA THR A 203 -6.65 -22.03 17.75
C THR A 203 -7.61 -23.01 17.09
N SER A 204 -8.76 -23.22 17.71
CA SER A 204 -9.87 -23.97 17.11
C SER A 204 -10.85 -23.01 16.45
N VAL A 205 -11.09 -23.21 15.16
CA VAL A 205 -12.17 -22.54 14.45
C VAL A 205 -13.46 -23.31 14.76
N ALA A 206 -14.30 -22.73 15.62
CA ALA A 206 -15.52 -23.39 16.09
C ALA A 206 -16.60 -23.50 15.00
N ASP A 207 -16.54 -22.59 14.01
CA ASP A 207 -17.41 -22.64 12.84
C ASP A 207 -16.92 -23.73 11.87
N PRO A 208 -17.73 -24.76 11.57
CA PRO A 208 -17.29 -25.88 10.74
C PRO A 208 -16.89 -25.48 9.31
N LEU A 209 -17.57 -24.49 8.73
CA LEU A 209 -17.27 -24.00 7.39
C LEU A 209 -15.92 -23.27 7.37
N LEU A 210 -15.72 -22.33 8.30
CA LEU A 210 -14.43 -21.65 8.42
C LEU A 210 -13.29 -22.62 8.75
N ALA A 211 -13.57 -23.69 9.51
CA ALA A 211 -12.59 -24.75 9.78
C ALA A 211 -12.21 -25.52 8.50
N ALA A 212 -13.20 -25.86 7.66
CA ALA A 212 -12.96 -26.51 6.37
C ALA A 212 -12.18 -25.60 5.41
N ILE A 213 -12.52 -24.31 5.32
CA ILE A 213 -11.80 -23.31 4.51
C ILE A 213 -10.35 -23.15 5.00
N ARG A 214 -10.12 -23.06 6.31
CA ARG A 214 -8.77 -23.02 6.88
C ARG A 214 -7.98 -24.27 6.52
N THR A 215 -8.59 -25.46 6.69
CA THR A 215 -7.96 -26.73 6.32
C THR A 215 -7.57 -26.73 4.85
N GLN A 216 -8.41 -26.20 3.95
CA GLN A 216 -8.12 -26.11 2.52
C GLN A 216 -6.90 -25.24 2.17
N GLN A 217 -6.58 -24.24 2.99
CA GLN A 217 -5.37 -23.42 2.80
C GLN A 217 -4.09 -24.19 3.15
N GLU A 218 -4.17 -25.11 4.11
CA GLU A 218 -3.05 -25.93 4.60
C GLU A 218 -2.90 -27.25 3.82
N ASP A 219 -4.04 -27.90 3.53
CA ASP A 219 -4.19 -29.16 2.79
C ASP A 219 -5.45 -29.07 1.90
N PRO A 220 -5.28 -28.78 0.60
CA PRO A 220 -6.40 -28.59 -0.32
C PRO A 220 -7.37 -29.79 -0.40
N ASP A 221 -6.85 -31.03 -0.33
CA ASP A 221 -7.67 -32.22 -0.45
C ASP A 221 -8.47 -32.49 0.84
N ALA A 222 -7.82 -32.34 2.00
CA ALA A 222 -8.50 -32.47 3.28
C ALA A 222 -9.57 -31.39 3.48
N GLY A 223 -9.29 -30.16 3.06
CA GLY A 223 -10.26 -29.06 3.11
C GLY A 223 -11.45 -29.29 2.19
N LEU A 224 -11.21 -29.74 0.96
CA LEU A 224 -12.27 -30.06 0.01
C LEU A 224 -13.17 -31.20 0.50
N ALA A 225 -12.57 -32.27 1.03
CA ALA A 225 -13.33 -33.37 1.65
C ALA A 225 -14.14 -32.92 2.87
N ALA A 226 -13.63 -31.94 3.64
CA ALA A 226 -14.38 -31.34 4.74
C ALA A 226 -15.59 -30.53 4.22
N LEU A 227 -15.41 -29.70 3.18
CA LEU A 227 -16.51 -28.95 2.57
C LEU A 227 -17.60 -29.86 2.00
N GLU A 228 -17.23 -30.93 1.28
CA GLU A 228 -18.18 -31.92 0.76
C GLU A 228 -18.96 -32.61 1.89
N ARG A 229 -18.28 -32.96 3.00
CA ARG A 229 -18.93 -33.55 4.17
C ARG A 229 -19.95 -32.60 4.80
N LEU A 230 -19.61 -31.32 4.95
CA LEU A 230 -20.54 -30.32 5.49
C LEU A 230 -21.81 -30.22 4.65
N LYS A 231 -21.66 -30.30 3.33
CA LYS A 231 -22.77 -30.30 2.38
C LYS A 231 -23.62 -31.57 2.48
N GLU A 232 -22.99 -32.74 2.49
CA GLU A 232 -23.68 -34.03 2.62
C GLU A 232 -24.46 -34.16 3.93
N GLU A 233 -23.88 -33.68 5.04
CA GLU A 233 -24.50 -33.71 6.36
C GLU A 233 -25.58 -32.63 6.55
N GLY A 234 -25.61 -31.60 5.69
CA GLY A 234 -26.47 -30.42 5.88
C GLY A 234 -26.20 -29.71 7.20
N SER A 235 -24.95 -29.69 7.65
CA SER A 235 -24.55 -29.27 9.00
C SER A 235 -24.26 -27.76 9.11
N VAL A 236 -24.33 -27.03 8.00
CA VAL A 236 -24.12 -25.58 7.91
C VAL A 236 -25.24 -24.93 7.11
N ASP A 237 -25.66 -23.74 7.54
CA ASP A 237 -26.65 -22.90 6.84
C ASP A 237 -25.92 -21.84 6.00
N GLU A 238 -25.18 -22.31 4.99
CA GLU A 238 -24.46 -21.46 4.04
C GLU A 238 -25.09 -21.60 2.65
N PRO A 239 -25.87 -20.61 2.18
CA PRO A 239 -26.56 -20.67 0.90
C PRO A 239 -25.62 -20.88 -0.29
N TYR A 240 -24.37 -20.40 -0.22
CA TYR A 240 -23.41 -20.50 -1.33
C TYR A 240 -22.41 -21.65 -1.18
N LEU A 241 -22.68 -22.67 -0.36
CA LEU A 241 -21.75 -23.76 -0.10
C LEU A 241 -21.35 -24.52 -1.38
N SER A 242 -22.29 -24.74 -2.29
CA SER A 242 -22.03 -25.37 -3.60
C SER A 242 -21.06 -24.53 -4.45
N PHE A 243 -21.19 -23.21 -4.41
CA PHE A 243 -20.27 -22.30 -5.09
C PHE A 243 -18.87 -22.35 -4.47
N ILE A 244 -18.77 -22.36 -3.13
CA ILE A 244 -17.49 -22.49 -2.40
C ILE A 244 -16.77 -23.80 -2.78
N ILE A 245 -17.51 -24.91 -2.86
CA ILE A 245 -16.96 -26.21 -3.30
C ILE A 245 -16.49 -26.15 -4.77
N GLY A 246 -17.27 -25.52 -5.66
CA GLY A 246 -16.89 -25.33 -7.06
C GLY A 246 -15.59 -24.54 -7.20
N PHE A 247 -15.45 -23.45 -6.45
CA PHE A 247 -14.25 -22.64 -6.40
C PHE A 247 -13.04 -23.42 -5.87
N ALA A 248 -13.25 -24.27 -4.87
CA ALA A 248 -12.21 -25.12 -4.31
C ALA A 248 -11.67 -26.13 -5.35
N TYR A 249 -12.56 -26.77 -6.11
CA TYR A 249 -12.17 -27.64 -7.22
C TYR A 249 -11.51 -26.89 -8.38
N GLU A 250 -12.00 -25.69 -8.73
CA GLU A 250 -11.39 -24.84 -9.75
C GLU A 250 -9.94 -24.46 -9.38
N LYS A 251 -9.70 -24.10 -8.12
CA LYS A 251 -8.34 -23.84 -7.63
C LYS A 251 -7.45 -25.07 -7.78
N LYS A 252 -7.92 -26.25 -7.36
CA LYS A 252 -7.18 -27.52 -7.51
C LYS A 252 -6.83 -27.79 -8.97
N MET A 253 -7.77 -27.57 -9.89
CA MET A 253 -7.55 -27.66 -11.33
C MET A 253 -6.43 -26.72 -11.80
N ASN A 254 -6.48 -25.44 -11.41
CA ASN A 254 -5.48 -24.43 -11.81
C ASN A 254 -4.08 -24.72 -11.25
N ASP A 255 -4.00 -25.24 -10.03
CA ASP A 255 -2.74 -25.69 -9.42
C ASP A 255 -2.15 -26.90 -10.17
N ALA A 256 -2.99 -27.83 -10.64
CA ALA A 256 -2.58 -28.95 -11.49
C ALA A 256 -2.13 -28.49 -12.88
N ILE A 257 -2.85 -27.54 -13.52
CA ILE A 257 -2.45 -26.92 -14.79
C ILE A 257 -1.07 -26.27 -14.67
N SER A 258 -0.81 -25.56 -13.58
CA SER A 258 0.46 -24.88 -13.34
C SER A 258 1.61 -25.88 -13.16
N ARG A 259 1.41 -26.95 -12.36
CA ARG A 259 2.39 -28.04 -12.21
C ARG A 259 2.68 -28.73 -13.54
N ARG A 260 1.65 -29.01 -14.33
CA ARG A 260 1.77 -29.63 -15.66
C ARG A 260 2.61 -28.77 -16.59
N LYS A 261 2.33 -27.47 -16.67
CA LYS A 261 3.08 -26.52 -17.49
C LYS A 261 4.57 -26.47 -17.09
N ASN A 262 4.87 -26.43 -15.79
CA ASN A 262 6.25 -26.42 -15.31
C ASN A 262 7.01 -27.70 -15.74
N LEU A 263 6.36 -28.87 -15.67
CA LEU A 263 6.95 -30.14 -16.13
C LEU A 263 7.21 -30.16 -17.64
N GLU A 264 6.35 -29.54 -18.45
CA GLU A 264 6.56 -29.40 -19.90
C GLU A 264 7.77 -28.50 -20.22
N GLU A 265 8.00 -27.45 -19.42
CA GLU A 265 9.12 -26.53 -19.58
C GLU A 265 10.48 -27.11 -19.13
N GLU A 266 10.49 -28.08 -18.20
CA GLU A 266 11.71 -28.72 -17.68
C GLU A 266 12.39 -29.71 -18.65
N GLY A 267 11.75 -30.07 -19.77
CA GLY A 267 12.35 -30.78 -20.92
C GLY A 267 12.01 -32.28 -21.06
N SER A 268 11.76 -32.73 -22.29
CA SER A 268 11.13 -34.02 -22.64
C SER A 268 12.01 -35.28 -22.59
N ASP A 269 13.19 -35.25 -21.97
CA ASP A 269 14.12 -36.39 -21.92
C ASP A 269 14.01 -37.22 -20.63
N ASN A 270 13.01 -36.93 -19.78
CA ASN A 270 12.73 -37.69 -18.57
C ASN A 270 11.46 -38.54 -18.77
N PRO A 271 11.57 -39.89 -18.92
CA PRO A 271 10.40 -40.78 -19.03
C PRO A 271 9.43 -40.67 -17.83
N SER A 272 9.92 -40.21 -16.68
CA SER A 272 9.08 -39.94 -15.51
C SER A 272 8.19 -38.70 -15.68
N ALA A 273 8.54 -37.76 -16.57
CA ALA A 273 7.74 -36.57 -16.82
C ALA A 273 6.47 -36.90 -17.64
N GLU A 274 6.54 -37.84 -18.57
CA GLU A 274 5.36 -38.27 -19.36
C GLU A 274 4.29 -38.92 -18.48
N GLU A 275 4.70 -39.80 -17.57
CA GLU A 275 3.79 -40.41 -16.58
C GLU A 275 3.19 -39.37 -15.62
N GLN A 276 3.98 -38.38 -15.19
CA GLN A 276 3.50 -37.30 -14.33
C GLN A 276 2.54 -36.34 -15.04
N ILE A 277 2.78 -36.03 -16.32
CA ILE A 277 1.89 -35.20 -17.13
C ILE A 277 0.55 -35.94 -17.34
N ALA A 278 0.56 -37.22 -17.66
CA ALA A 278 -0.67 -38.01 -17.81
C ALA A 278 -1.48 -38.06 -16.50
N ALA A 279 -0.82 -38.18 -15.35
CA ALA A 279 -1.47 -38.11 -14.05
C ALA A 279 -2.08 -36.73 -13.75
N LEU A 280 -1.38 -35.65 -14.13
CA LEU A 280 -1.89 -34.28 -13.99
C LEU A 280 -3.05 -34.00 -14.95
N ASP A 281 -3.04 -34.54 -16.17
CA ASP A 281 -4.16 -34.42 -17.11
C ASP A 281 -5.43 -35.08 -16.53
N GLU A 282 -5.29 -36.25 -15.91
CA GLU A 282 -6.38 -36.90 -15.19
C GLU A 282 -6.86 -36.06 -14.00
N GLU A 283 -5.94 -35.52 -13.20
CA GLU A 283 -6.27 -34.64 -12.06
C GLU A 283 -7.03 -33.38 -12.50
N ILE A 284 -6.60 -32.75 -13.60
CA ILE A 284 -7.22 -31.55 -14.17
C ILE A 284 -8.66 -31.85 -14.60
N GLU A 285 -8.89 -32.93 -15.33
CA GLU A 285 -10.22 -33.25 -15.84
C GLU A 285 -11.17 -33.64 -14.68
N GLN A 286 -10.70 -34.44 -13.73
CA GLN A 286 -11.49 -34.78 -12.54
C GLN A 286 -11.86 -33.53 -11.73
N ALA A 287 -10.92 -32.61 -11.51
CA ALA A 287 -11.17 -31.37 -10.80
C ALA A 287 -12.13 -30.46 -11.58
N ARG A 288 -12.00 -30.40 -12.91
CA ARG A 288 -12.92 -29.65 -13.79
C ARG A 288 -14.35 -30.16 -13.71
N GLU A 289 -14.55 -31.47 -13.86
CA GLU A 289 -15.88 -32.09 -13.80
C GLU A 289 -16.56 -31.78 -12.46
N ARG A 290 -15.81 -31.89 -11.36
CA ARG A 290 -16.30 -31.59 -10.02
C ARG A 290 -16.61 -30.11 -9.82
N ALA A 291 -15.76 -29.20 -10.31
CA ALA A 291 -16.00 -27.77 -10.27
C ALA A 291 -17.28 -27.40 -11.03
N LEU A 292 -17.45 -27.92 -12.26
CA LEU A 292 -18.65 -27.69 -13.07
C LEU A 292 -19.91 -28.22 -12.40
N ALA A 293 -19.87 -29.44 -11.86
CA ALA A 293 -21.01 -30.03 -11.16
C ALA A 293 -21.42 -29.16 -9.95
N ALA A 294 -20.45 -28.72 -9.15
CA ALA A 294 -20.71 -27.88 -7.98
C ALA A 294 -21.25 -26.49 -8.35
N TYR A 295 -20.71 -25.85 -9.40
CA TYR A 295 -21.24 -24.56 -9.88
C TYR A 295 -22.63 -24.70 -10.51
N GLN A 296 -22.91 -25.78 -11.24
CA GLN A 296 -24.25 -26.04 -11.78
C GLN A 296 -25.28 -26.23 -10.66
N GLU A 297 -24.90 -26.92 -9.59
CA GLU A 297 -25.75 -27.05 -8.41
C GLU A 297 -25.95 -25.69 -7.72
N ALA A 298 -24.90 -24.90 -7.56
CA ALA A 298 -24.99 -23.54 -7.02
C ALA A 298 -25.92 -22.64 -7.85
N LEU A 299 -25.87 -22.74 -9.18
CA LEU A 299 -26.77 -21.99 -10.07
C LEU A 299 -28.23 -22.45 -9.93
N SER A 300 -28.47 -23.73 -9.62
CA SER A 300 -29.81 -24.24 -9.34
C SER A 300 -30.36 -23.76 -7.99
N GLU A 301 -29.47 -23.50 -7.03
CA GLU A 301 -29.79 -22.92 -5.72
C GLU A 301 -30.03 -21.40 -5.82
N HIS A 302 -29.33 -20.72 -6.74
CA HIS A 302 -29.36 -19.27 -6.96
C HIS A 302 -29.58 -18.93 -8.44
N GLU A 303 -30.80 -19.17 -8.93
CA GLU A 303 -31.12 -18.95 -10.35
C GLU A 303 -30.87 -17.49 -10.79
N GLY A 304 -30.12 -17.33 -11.88
CA GLY A 304 -29.82 -16.03 -12.49
C GLY A 304 -28.66 -15.27 -11.83
N ASP A 305 -27.87 -15.94 -10.98
CA ASP A 305 -26.63 -15.38 -10.45
C ASP A 305 -25.54 -15.33 -11.55
N ALA A 306 -25.25 -14.11 -12.01
CA ALA A 306 -24.34 -13.87 -13.12
C ALA A 306 -22.89 -14.30 -12.83
N GLU A 307 -22.46 -14.28 -11.56
CA GLU A 307 -21.11 -14.69 -11.19
C GLU A 307 -20.94 -16.20 -11.34
N ILE A 308 -21.96 -16.97 -10.93
CA ILE A 308 -21.95 -18.43 -11.10
C ILE A 308 -21.97 -18.81 -12.58
N GLU A 309 -22.77 -18.12 -13.39
CA GLU A 309 -22.83 -18.33 -14.85
C GLU A 309 -21.47 -18.06 -15.52
N GLU A 310 -20.80 -16.96 -15.16
CA GLU A 310 -19.46 -16.62 -15.67
C GLU A 310 -18.42 -17.67 -15.28
N ARG A 311 -18.46 -18.16 -14.03
CA ARG A 311 -17.55 -19.21 -13.56
C ARG A 311 -17.76 -20.53 -14.31
N ILE A 312 -19.00 -20.94 -14.53
CA ILE A 312 -19.30 -22.13 -15.34
C ILE A 312 -18.70 -22.00 -16.73
N GLU A 313 -18.81 -20.84 -17.37
CA GLU A 313 -18.22 -20.61 -18.70
C GLU A 313 -16.70 -20.67 -18.68
N THR A 314 -16.07 -20.12 -17.63
CA THR A 314 -14.62 -20.11 -17.46
C THR A 314 -14.03 -21.51 -17.29
N VAL A 315 -14.73 -22.39 -16.56
CA VAL A 315 -14.24 -23.73 -16.21
C VAL A 315 -14.51 -24.76 -17.32
N LYS A 316 -15.43 -24.48 -18.25
CA LYS A 316 -15.71 -25.39 -19.37
C LYS A 316 -14.43 -25.70 -20.16
N PRO A 317 -14.32 -26.92 -20.72
CA PRO A 317 -13.25 -27.25 -21.65
C PRO A 317 -13.23 -26.23 -22.79
N GLN A 318 -12.09 -25.58 -23.00
CA GLN A 318 -11.89 -24.75 -24.18
C GLN A 318 -11.89 -25.67 -25.40
N ILE A 319 -12.95 -25.60 -26.22
CA ILE A 319 -12.98 -26.31 -27.50
C ILE A 319 -11.83 -25.72 -28.33
N PRO A 320 -10.90 -26.54 -28.88
CA PRO A 320 -9.88 -26.02 -29.78
C PRO A 320 -10.59 -25.23 -30.87
N SER A 321 -10.23 -23.95 -31.05
CA SER A 321 -10.76 -23.17 -32.16
C SER A 321 -10.47 -23.97 -33.43
N GLU A 322 -11.51 -24.44 -34.12
CA GLU A 322 -11.35 -25.00 -35.46
C GLU A 322 -10.62 -23.92 -36.27
N GLU A 323 -9.33 -24.16 -36.54
CA GLU A 323 -8.58 -23.38 -37.51
C GLU A 323 -9.36 -23.54 -38.83
N THR A 324 -10.11 -22.49 -39.17
CA THR A 324 -10.69 -22.34 -40.50
C THR A 324 -9.53 -22.30 -41.50
N GLU A 325 -9.35 -23.41 -42.23
CA GLU A 325 -8.57 -23.50 -43.47
C GLU A 325 -8.94 -22.42 -44.49
#